data_AF-A0A072P1R9-F1
#
_entry.id   AF-A0A072P1R9-F1
#
_cell.length_a   1.000
_cell.length_b   1.000
_cell.length_c   1.000
_cell.angle_alpha   90.00
_cell.angle_beta   90.00
_cell.angle_gamma   90.00
#
_symmetry.space_group_name_H-M   'P 1'
#
loop_
_entity.id
_entity.type
_entity.pdbx_description
1 polymer ?
#
loop_
_entity_poly.entity_id
_entity_poly.type
_entity_poly.pdbx_seq_one_letter_code
_entity_poly.pdbx_strand_id
1 'polypeptide(L)'
;MAVPSTALYQHPRARSGYLGNNSDPDYNKCYGTSKRTSNNVQRWLERQAGWETRSKVSELQGLAKDLVAQGVQMPANILDDLNAAIDNRRLLNNVHKVRGSCDKQHMFALAAFEKVLAIFQHSQPLSRSSSFSSSSSSSPHNSPPLSPTRPTPMIVQKEVVTPLLKSGNSTFGHPFLNIKPTYMEEDPMWK
;
A
#
# COMPACT_ATOMS: atom_id res chain seq x y z
N MET A 1 15.66 -15.03 -14.66
CA MET A 1 14.77 -14.37 -13.69
C MET A 1 15.55 -14.24 -12.39
N ALA A 2 15.97 -13.03 -12.02
CA ALA A 2 16.78 -12.79 -10.84
C ALA A 2 15.86 -12.73 -9.60
N VAL A 3 16.05 -13.65 -8.67
CA VAL A 3 15.46 -13.57 -7.33
C VAL A 3 16.10 -12.39 -6.60
N PRO A 4 15.34 -11.49 -5.96
CA PRO A 4 15.92 -10.44 -5.15
C PRO A 4 16.66 -11.10 -3.97
N SER A 5 17.97 -10.91 -3.91
CA SER A 5 18.79 -11.31 -2.77
C SER A 5 18.24 -10.67 -1.51
N THR A 6 17.58 -11.48 -0.69
CA THR A 6 17.34 -11.20 0.72
C THR A 6 18.71 -11.10 1.39
N ALA A 7 19.25 -9.89 1.47
CA ALA A 7 20.40 -9.59 2.28
C ALA A 7 20.04 -9.96 3.72
N LEU A 8 20.54 -11.12 4.17
CA LEU A 8 20.47 -11.56 5.55
C LEU A 8 21.11 -10.45 6.39
N TYR A 9 20.26 -9.76 7.14
CA TYR A 9 20.65 -8.67 8.02
C TYR A 9 21.55 -9.25 9.13
N GLN A 10 22.86 -9.29 8.88
CA GLN A 10 23.87 -9.72 9.84
C GLN A 10 24.15 -8.56 10.79
N HIS A 11 23.44 -8.53 11.91
CA HIS A 11 23.79 -7.62 12.99
C HIS A 11 25.16 -8.01 13.58
N PRO A 12 26.08 -7.06 13.77
CA PRO A 12 27.21 -7.28 14.65
C PRO A 12 26.68 -7.59 16.07
N ARG A 13 27.20 -8.65 16.69
CA ARG A 13 26.91 -9.02 18.10
C ARG A 13 27.32 -7.89 19.03
N ALA A 14 26.46 -6.87 19.20
CA ALA A 14 26.62 -5.86 20.22
C ALA A 14 26.26 -6.48 21.57
N ARG A 15 27.25 -6.46 22.46
CA ARG A 15 27.17 -6.90 23.86
C ARG A 15 26.01 -6.20 24.56
N SER A 16 25.24 -7.00 25.29
CA SER A 16 24.14 -6.63 26.19
C SER A 16 24.32 -5.26 26.86
N GLY A 17 23.59 -4.28 26.34
CA GLY A 17 23.31 -3.00 26.98
C GLY A 17 21.96 -2.58 26.42
N TYR A 18 20.96 -2.43 27.29
CA TYR A 18 19.60 -2.00 26.96
C TYR A 18 19.61 -0.59 26.36
N LEU A 19 20.08 -0.43 25.14
CA LEU A 19 19.83 0.76 24.33
C LEU A 19 18.43 0.56 23.74
N GLY A 20 17.48 1.38 24.18
CA GLY A 20 16.09 1.31 23.75
C GLY A 20 15.97 1.26 22.22
N ASN A 21 14.92 0.57 21.75
CA ASN A 21 14.64 0.25 20.34
C ASN A 21 14.83 1.42 19.35
N ASN A 22 14.73 2.67 19.83
CA ASN A 22 14.88 3.89 19.05
C ASN A 22 16.33 4.23 18.64
N SER A 23 17.34 3.49 19.09
CA SER A 23 18.75 3.83 18.83
C SER A 23 19.31 3.18 17.57
N ASP A 24 18.59 2.22 16.97
CA ASP A 24 19.00 1.52 15.76
C ASP A 24 18.37 2.19 14.52
N PRO A 25 19.17 2.88 13.68
CA PRO A 25 18.66 3.63 12.54
C PRO A 25 17.98 2.73 11.50
N ASP A 26 18.46 1.50 11.32
CA ASP A 26 17.89 0.56 10.36
C ASP A 26 16.59 -0.04 10.87
N TYR A 27 16.53 -0.36 12.17
CA TYR A 27 15.27 -0.75 12.82
C TYR A 27 14.22 0.36 12.66
N ASN A 28 14.57 1.60 12.97
CA ASN A 28 13.65 2.75 12.87
C ASN A 28 13.16 2.96 11.43
N LYS A 29 14.06 2.83 10.45
CA LYS A 29 13.71 2.92 9.03
C LYS A 29 12.76 1.81 8.61
N CYS A 30 13.04 0.57 9.01
CA CYS A 30 12.18 -0.59 8.74
C CYS A 30 10.81 -0.42 9.41
N TYR A 31 10.77 -0.03 10.68
CA TYR A 31 9.55 0.23 11.43
C TYR A 31 8.71 1.34 10.81
N GLY A 32 9.33 2.47 10.45
CA GLY A 32 8.64 3.58 9.79
C GLY A 32 8.05 3.19 8.43
N THR A 33 8.78 2.39 7.65
CA THR A 33 8.29 1.87 6.36
C THR A 33 7.14 0.89 6.57
N SER A 34 7.30 -0.08 7.48
CA SER A 34 6.26 -1.04 7.87
C SER A 34 4.96 -0.36 8.28
N LYS A 35 5.05 0.69 9.11
CA LYS A 35 3.90 1.47 9.57
C LYS A 35 3.21 2.19 8.42
N ARG A 36 3.97 2.81 7.52
CA ARG A 36 3.44 3.53 6.36
C ARG A 36 2.68 2.59 5.42
N THR A 37 3.33 1.51 5.00
CA THR A 37 2.73 0.57 4.03
C THR A 37 1.54 -0.17 4.63
N SER A 38 1.62 -0.58 5.90
CA SER A 38 0.47 -1.16 6.63
C SER A 38 -0.73 -0.20 6.65
N ASN A 39 -0.50 1.09 6.95
CA ASN A 39 -1.56 2.10 7.00
C ASN A 39 -2.17 2.36 5.62
N ASN A 40 -1.37 2.32 4.55
CA ASN A 40 -1.88 2.50 3.18
C ASN A 40 -2.85 1.39 2.80
N VAL A 41 -2.48 0.13 3.05
CA VAL A 41 -3.34 -1.03 2.80
C VAL A 41 -4.63 -0.95 3.62
N GLN A 42 -4.50 -0.67 4.91
CA GLN A 42 -5.65 -0.54 5.81
C GLN A 42 -6.62 0.55 5.34
N ARG A 43 -6.12 1.75 5.05
CA ARG A 43 -6.95 2.87 4.57
C ARG A 43 -7.61 2.57 3.23
N TRP A 44 -6.92 1.85 2.35
CA TRP A 44 -7.51 1.44 1.08
C TRP A 44 -8.67 0.48 1.30
N LEU A 45 -8.49 -0.56 2.13
CA LEU A 45 -9.56 -1.51 2.48
C LEU A 45 -10.78 -0.81 3.10
N GLU A 46 -10.55 0.06 4.09
CA GLU A 46 -11.59 0.84 4.76
C GLU A 46 -12.35 1.72 3.78
N ARG A 47 -11.63 2.46 2.92
CA ARG A 47 -12.22 3.32 1.90
C ARG A 47 -13.09 2.55 0.92
N GLN A 48 -12.63 1.39 0.45
CA GLN A 48 -13.40 0.58 -0.49
C GLN A 48 -14.64 -0.03 0.17
N ALA A 49 -14.57 -0.38 1.45
CA ALA A 49 -15.70 -0.91 2.20
C ALA A 49 -16.72 0.17 2.64
N GLY A 50 -16.41 1.46 2.44
CA GLY A 50 -17.24 2.57 2.93
C GLY A 50 -17.17 2.77 4.43
N TRP A 51 -16.09 2.33 5.08
CA TRP A 51 -15.88 2.50 6.51
C TRP A 51 -15.14 3.80 6.79
N GLU A 52 -15.71 4.65 7.66
CA GLU A 52 -15.09 5.92 8.08
C GLU A 52 -14.23 5.78 9.34
N THR A 53 -14.34 4.66 10.04
CA THR A 53 -13.58 4.38 11.27
C THR A 53 -12.39 3.47 11.01
N ARG A 54 -11.35 3.63 11.85
CA ARG A 54 -10.14 2.83 11.79
C ARG A 54 -10.43 1.40 12.23
N SER A 55 -10.54 0.47 11.28
CA SER A 55 -10.75 -0.95 11.53
C SER A 55 -9.59 -1.56 12.31
N LYS A 56 -9.88 -2.57 13.12
CA LYS A 56 -8.82 -3.35 13.76
C LYS A 56 -8.12 -4.21 12.72
N VAL A 57 -6.85 -4.52 12.94
CA VAL A 57 -6.08 -5.41 12.05
C VAL A 57 -6.75 -6.79 11.88
N SER A 58 -7.48 -7.24 12.91
CA SER A 58 -8.29 -8.47 12.91
C SER A 58 -9.44 -8.45 11.90
N GLU A 59 -9.96 -7.26 11.57
CA GLU A 59 -11.14 -7.06 10.72
C GLU A 59 -10.77 -6.95 9.24
N LEU A 60 -9.50 -6.68 8.93
CA LEU A 60 -9.02 -6.50 7.54
C LEU A 60 -9.28 -7.74 6.67
N GLN A 61 -9.25 -8.94 7.27
CA GLN A 61 -9.60 -10.17 6.55
C GLN A 61 -11.06 -10.18 6.10
N GLY A 62 -11.98 -9.68 6.93
CA GLY A 62 -13.40 -9.57 6.60
C GLY A 62 -13.60 -8.61 5.44
N LEU A 63 -13.04 -7.40 5.56
CA LEU A 63 -13.09 -6.39 4.50
C LEU A 63 -12.55 -6.93 3.17
N ALA A 64 -11.41 -7.62 3.18
CA ALA A 64 -10.84 -8.21 1.98
C ALA A 64 -11.78 -9.24 1.31
N LYS A 65 -12.45 -10.08 2.09
CA LYS A 65 -13.44 -11.03 1.56
C LYS A 65 -14.64 -10.32 0.93
N ASP A 66 -15.16 -9.31 1.60
CA ASP A 66 -16.33 -8.56 1.13
C ASP A 66 -16.02 -7.82 -0.16
N LEU A 67 -14.84 -7.21 -0.27
CA LEU A 67 -14.38 -6.52 -1.47
C LEU A 67 -14.20 -7.48 -2.64
N VAL A 68 -13.59 -8.65 -2.41
CA VAL A 68 -13.46 -9.68 -3.43
C VAL A 68 -14.83 -10.20 -3.88
N ALA A 69 -15.77 -10.40 -2.96
CA ALA A 69 -17.13 -10.81 -3.29
C ALA A 69 -17.87 -9.78 -4.15
N GLN A 70 -17.54 -8.49 -3.98
CA GLN A 70 -18.00 -7.38 -4.82
C GLN A 70 -17.25 -7.26 -6.16
N GLY A 71 -16.25 -8.12 -6.42
CA GLY A 71 -15.43 -8.07 -7.63
C GLY A 71 -14.39 -6.95 -7.63
N VAL A 72 -14.12 -6.32 -6.49
CA VAL A 72 -13.11 -5.28 -6.36
C VAL A 72 -11.72 -5.93 -6.46
N GLN A 73 -10.90 -5.41 -7.37
CA GLN A 73 -9.51 -5.84 -7.52
C GLN A 73 -8.57 -4.93 -6.75
N MET A 74 -7.53 -5.52 -6.16
CA MET A 74 -6.47 -4.77 -5.49
C MET A 74 -5.58 -4.07 -6.54
N PRO A 75 -5.42 -2.74 -6.48
CA PRO A 75 -4.57 -2.02 -7.41
C PRO A 75 -3.09 -2.31 -7.12
N ALA A 76 -2.25 -2.26 -8.16
CA ALA A 76 -0.84 -2.68 -8.09
C ALA A 76 -0.03 -1.96 -7.01
N ASN A 77 -0.22 -0.65 -6.83
CA ASN A 77 0.48 0.12 -5.80
C ASN A 77 0.11 -0.32 -4.37
N ILE A 78 -1.13 -0.78 -4.14
CA ILE A 78 -1.55 -1.30 -2.83
C ILE A 78 -1.04 -2.73 -2.63
N LEU A 79 -0.95 -3.52 -3.69
CA LEU A 79 -0.31 -4.83 -3.65
C LEU A 79 1.18 -4.71 -3.31
N ASP A 80 1.88 -3.73 -3.88
CA ASP A 80 3.28 -3.42 -3.54
C ASP A 80 3.42 -3.01 -2.08
N ASP A 81 2.54 -2.13 -1.58
CA ASP A 81 2.50 -1.75 -0.16
C ASP A 81 2.21 -2.97 0.75
N LEU A 82 1.33 -3.88 0.33
CA LEU A 82 1.00 -5.09 1.08
C LEU A 82 2.19 -6.04 1.18
N ASN A 83 2.89 -6.30 0.07
CA ASN A 83 4.11 -7.10 0.06
C ASN A 83 5.20 -6.45 0.93
N ALA A 84 5.40 -5.13 0.79
CA ALA A 84 6.36 -4.39 1.60
C ALA A 84 6.00 -4.44 3.09
N ALA A 85 4.71 -4.37 3.46
CA ALA A 85 4.27 -4.50 4.84
C ALA A 85 4.59 -5.90 5.42
N ILE A 86 4.34 -6.96 4.64
CA ILE A 86 4.65 -8.35 5.02
C ILE A 86 6.16 -8.51 5.24
N ASP A 87 6.99 -8.07 4.29
CA ASP A 87 8.43 -8.24 4.35
C ASP A 87 9.06 -7.46 5.51
N ASN A 88 8.64 -6.20 5.71
CA ASN A 88 9.12 -5.41 6.84
C ASN A 88 8.70 -6.02 8.19
N ARG A 89 7.48 -6.57 8.30
CA ARG A 89 7.05 -7.24 9.55
C ARG A 89 7.80 -8.54 9.80
N ARG A 90 8.15 -9.29 8.76
CA ARG A 90 9.04 -10.46 8.88
C ARG A 90 10.42 -10.04 9.39
N LEU A 91 10.99 -8.98 8.83
CA LEU A 91 12.28 -8.44 9.26
C LEU A 91 12.24 -7.98 10.72
N LEU A 92 11.24 -7.18 11.10
CA LEU A 92 11.04 -6.73 12.49
C LEU A 92 10.90 -7.91 13.44
N ASN A 93 10.08 -8.91 13.09
CA ASN A 93 9.91 -10.11 13.91
C ASN A 93 11.22 -10.86 14.12
N ASN A 94 12.07 -10.96 13.08
CA ASN A 94 13.38 -11.59 13.20
C ASN A 94 14.33 -10.80 14.11
N VAL A 95 14.35 -9.46 14.00
CA VAL A 95 15.12 -8.61 14.92
C VAL A 95 14.67 -8.80 16.37
N HIS A 96 13.36 -8.81 16.59
CA HIS A 96 12.73 -9.05 17.88
C HIS A 96 13.08 -10.42 18.48
N LYS A 97 13.03 -11.49 17.66
CA LYS A 97 13.47 -12.84 18.06
C LYS A 97 14.94 -12.89 18.46
N VAL A 98 15.84 -12.33 17.64
CA VAL A 98 17.29 -12.32 17.92
C VAL A 98 17.61 -11.56 19.22
N ARG A 99 16.84 -10.49 19.51
CA ARG A 99 17.01 -9.66 20.71
C ARG A 99 16.27 -10.18 21.94
N GLY A 100 15.50 -11.27 21.82
CA GLY A 100 14.68 -11.80 22.92
C GLY A 100 13.48 -10.92 23.32
N SER A 101 13.10 -9.95 22.49
CA SER A 101 11.89 -9.14 22.72
C SER A 101 10.79 -9.64 21.78
N CYS A 102 9.86 -10.46 22.27
CA CYS A 102 8.76 -10.93 21.44
C CYS A 102 7.58 -9.96 21.55
N ASP A 103 7.38 -9.12 20.53
CA ASP A 103 6.15 -8.35 20.41
C ASP A 103 5.12 -9.15 19.59
N LYS A 104 4.13 -9.70 20.29
CA LYS A 104 3.00 -10.44 19.69
C LYS A 104 2.22 -9.58 18.68
N GLN A 105 2.27 -8.25 18.79
CA GLN A 105 1.56 -7.34 17.90
C GLN A 105 2.06 -7.44 16.45
N HIS A 106 3.37 -7.59 16.25
CA HIS A 106 3.95 -7.72 14.90
C HIS A 106 3.53 -9.03 14.23
N MET A 107 3.52 -10.13 14.99
CA MET A 107 3.08 -11.45 14.51
C MET A 107 1.62 -11.45 14.07
N PHE A 108 0.74 -10.85 14.88
CA PHE A 108 -0.68 -10.79 14.58
C PHE A 108 -0.95 -10.05 13.27
N ALA A 109 -0.33 -8.88 13.11
CA ALA A 109 -0.49 -8.09 11.91
C ALA A 109 0.14 -8.72 10.67
N LEU A 110 1.28 -9.42 10.81
CA LEU A 110 1.86 -10.22 9.74
C LEU A 110 0.85 -11.26 9.24
N ALA A 111 0.28 -12.05 10.15
CA ALA A 111 -0.70 -13.08 9.80
C ALA A 111 -1.97 -12.50 9.14
N ALA A 112 -2.42 -11.32 9.57
CA ALA A 112 -3.56 -10.65 8.95
C ALA A 112 -3.25 -10.23 7.51
N PHE A 113 -2.10 -9.60 7.26
CA PHE A 113 -1.71 -9.16 5.92
C PHE A 113 -1.45 -10.33 4.96
N GLU A 114 -0.85 -11.43 5.42
CA GLU A 114 -0.69 -12.66 4.61
C GLU A 114 -2.04 -13.24 4.19
N LYS A 115 -3.05 -13.22 5.07
CA LYS A 115 -4.41 -13.65 4.72
C LYS A 115 -5.08 -12.73 3.72
N VAL A 116 -4.92 -11.41 3.86
CA VAL A 116 -5.44 -10.43 2.88
C VAL A 116 -4.83 -10.71 1.51
N LEU A 117 -3.50 -10.89 1.43
CA LEU A 117 -2.82 -11.23 0.18
C LEU A 117 -3.38 -12.52 -0.44
N ALA A 118 -3.52 -13.57 0.37
CA ALA A 118 -4.09 -14.83 -0.09
C ALA A 118 -5.49 -14.66 -0.68
N ILE A 119 -6.37 -13.90 -0.02
CA ILE A 119 -7.75 -13.68 -0.49
C ILE A 119 -7.76 -13.06 -1.90
N PHE A 120 -6.98 -12.00 -2.12
CA PHE A 120 -6.92 -11.32 -3.42
C PHE A 120 -6.20 -12.12 -4.52
N GLN A 121 -5.27 -13.01 -4.15
CA GLN A 121 -4.60 -13.89 -5.13
C GLN A 121 -5.52 -15.02 -5.60
N HIS A 122 -6.28 -15.64 -4.69
CA HIS A 122 -7.18 -16.75 -5.04
C HIS A 122 -8.44 -16.29 -5.77
N SER A 123 -8.77 -15.00 -5.69
CA SER A 123 -9.93 -14.42 -6.37
C SER A 123 -9.66 -13.95 -7.79
N GLN A 124 -8.41 -13.98 -8.26
CA GLN A 124 -8.17 -13.71 -9.67
C GLN A 124 -8.77 -14.86 -10.48
N PRO A 125 -9.80 -14.63 -11.31
CA PRO A 125 -10.27 -15.66 -12.20
C PRO A 125 -9.05 -16.08 -13.02
N LEU A 126 -8.73 -17.39 -13.02
CA LEU A 126 -7.82 -17.94 -14.02
C LEU A 126 -8.36 -17.43 -15.34
N SER A 127 -7.67 -16.45 -15.93
CA SER A 127 -7.99 -15.99 -17.26
C SER A 127 -7.98 -17.26 -18.08
N ARG A 128 -9.20 -17.73 -18.45
CA ARG A 128 -9.36 -18.85 -19.36
C ARG A 128 -8.51 -18.43 -20.53
N SER A 129 -7.38 -19.11 -20.70
CA SER A 129 -6.63 -19.11 -21.93
C SER A 129 -7.66 -19.43 -22.99
N SER A 130 -8.14 -18.38 -23.67
CA SER A 130 -8.95 -18.49 -24.85
C SER A 130 -8.00 -19.02 -25.90
N SER A 131 -7.78 -20.34 -25.86
CA SER A 131 -7.32 -21.12 -26.99
C SER A 131 -8.42 -20.93 -28.02
N PHE A 132 -8.27 -19.90 -28.86
CA PHE A 132 -9.10 -19.71 -30.02
C PHE A 132 -8.95 -20.97 -30.87
N SER A 133 -9.97 -21.81 -30.83
CA SER A 133 -10.18 -22.90 -31.77
C SER A 133 -10.19 -22.27 -33.17
N SER A 134 -9.04 -22.34 -33.82
CA SER A 134 -8.88 -21.91 -35.21
C SER A 134 -9.43 -23.04 -36.07
N SER A 135 -10.76 -23.07 -36.22
CA SER A 135 -11.41 -23.90 -37.22
C SER A 135 -11.19 -23.26 -38.58
N SER A 136 -10.13 -23.69 -39.26
CA SER A 136 -9.83 -23.32 -40.64
C SER A 136 -10.89 -23.92 -41.56
N SER A 137 -11.91 -23.12 -41.91
CA SER A 137 -12.83 -23.39 -43.01
C SER A 137 -12.41 -22.57 -44.24
N SER A 138 -12.43 -23.24 -45.37
CA SER A 138 -11.77 -22.93 -46.63
C SER A 138 -12.57 -22.03 -47.59
N SER A 139 -11.84 -21.09 -48.22
CA SER A 139 -11.97 -20.61 -49.62
C SER A 139 -13.10 -19.60 -49.96
N PRO A 140 -13.11 -19.01 -51.19
CA PRO A 140 -12.27 -17.86 -51.58
C PRO A 140 -13.09 -16.75 -52.30
N HIS A 141 -12.73 -15.46 -52.24
CA HIS A 141 -13.02 -14.57 -53.37
C HIS A 141 -12.19 -13.27 -53.41
N ASN A 142 -11.63 -13.04 -54.59
CA ASN A 142 -10.98 -11.83 -55.08
C ASN A 142 -11.85 -10.57 -54.92
N SER A 143 -11.24 -9.45 -54.51
CA SER A 143 -11.16 -8.17 -55.26
C SER A 143 -10.39 -7.09 -54.46
N PRO A 144 -9.45 -6.34 -55.06
CA PRO A 144 -8.76 -5.20 -54.46
C PRO A 144 -9.32 -3.86 -55.04
N PRO A 145 -8.66 -2.69 -54.88
CA PRO A 145 -8.98 -1.65 -53.91
C PRO A 145 -9.46 -0.33 -54.55
N LEU A 146 -10.12 0.55 -53.80
CA LEU A 146 -10.28 1.96 -54.19
C LEU A 146 -9.89 2.89 -53.04
N SER A 147 -9.06 3.85 -53.43
CA SER A 147 -8.21 4.72 -52.62
C SER A 147 -8.96 6.01 -52.17
N PRO A 148 -8.29 7.15 -51.89
CA PRO A 148 -8.35 7.82 -50.59
C PRO A 148 -8.99 9.23 -50.66
N THR A 149 -9.38 9.83 -49.53
CA THR A 149 -9.55 11.30 -49.45
C THR A 149 -9.36 11.72 -47.97
N ARG A 150 -8.21 12.29 -47.56
CA ARG A 150 -7.80 13.72 -47.55
C ARG A 150 -8.55 14.59 -46.51
N PRO A 151 -7.97 15.70 -46.01
CA PRO A 151 -7.86 16.00 -44.58
C PRO A 151 -8.40 17.39 -44.20
N THR A 152 -8.14 17.80 -42.95
CA THR A 152 -8.00 19.18 -42.41
C THR A 152 -9.29 19.99 -42.16
N PRO A 153 -9.30 21.05 -41.30
CA PRO A 153 -8.20 21.65 -40.52
C PRO A 153 -8.49 21.91 -39.02
N MET A 154 -7.43 22.43 -38.38
CA MET A 154 -7.27 22.92 -37.01
C MET A 154 -8.26 24.03 -36.60
N ILE A 155 -8.64 24.05 -35.33
CA ILE A 155 -8.93 25.31 -34.61
C ILE A 155 -8.09 25.39 -33.35
N VAL A 156 -7.14 26.32 -33.42
CA VAL A 156 -6.45 26.96 -32.32
C VAL A 156 -7.43 27.91 -31.64
N GLN A 157 -7.61 27.80 -30.33
CA GLN A 157 -7.89 28.97 -29.51
C GLN A 157 -6.85 29.07 -28.41
N LYS A 158 -5.96 30.04 -28.61
CA LYS A 158 -5.20 30.72 -27.57
C LYS A 158 -6.20 31.41 -26.66
N GLU A 159 -6.04 31.32 -25.35
CA GLU A 159 -6.04 32.54 -24.54
C GLU A 159 -5.03 32.41 -23.41
N VAL A 160 -4.20 33.46 -23.39
CA VAL A 160 -3.22 33.83 -22.39
C VAL A 160 -3.98 34.62 -21.34
N VAL A 161 -3.90 34.23 -20.06
CA VAL A 161 -3.96 35.18 -18.96
C VAL A 161 -2.98 34.74 -17.87
N THR A 162 -1.93 35.55 -17.72
CA THR A 162 -0.87 35.51 -16.70
C THR A 162 -1.40 35.94 -15.31
N PRO A 163 -0.62 35.74 -14.23
CA PRO A 163 -1.11 35.63 -12.87
C PRO A 163 -1.31 36.99 -12.18
N LEU A 164 -2.30 37.06 -11.29
CA LEU A 164 -2.41 38.15 -10.32
C LEU A 164 -1.93 37.66 -8.95
N LEU A 165 -0.77 38.18 -8.56
CA LEU A 165 -0.24 38.19 -7.20
C LEU A 165 -1.31 38.69 -6.21
N LYS A 166 -1.57 37.91 -5.16
CA LYS A 166 -2.07 38.46 -3.91
C LYS A 166 -1.15 38.02 -2.78
N SER A 167 -0.11 38.84 -2.60
CA SER A 167 0.58 38.99 -1.33
C SER A 167 -0.46 39.35 -0.26
N GLY A 168 -0.59 38.47 0.72
CA GLY A 168 -1.39 38.67 1.92
C GLY A 168 -0.57 38.24 3.12
N ASN A 169 0.38 39.09 3.52
CA ASN A 169 0.94 39.04 4.86
C ASN A 169 -0.18 39.32 5.86
N SER A 170 -0.66 38.28 6.53
CA SER A 170 -1.45 38.41 7.75
C SER A 170 -0.65 37.84 8.91
N THR A 171 0.20 38.71 9.46
CA THR A 171 0.71 38.58 10.82
C THR A 171 -0.42 39.00 11.75
N PHE A 172 -1.08 38.06 12.41
CA PHE A 172 -1.87 38.38 13.60
C PHE A 172 -1.79 37.24 14.62
N GLY A 173 -1.06 37.55 15.70
CA GLY A 173 -1.15 37.02 17.06
C GLY A 173 -1.70 35.62 17.26
N HIS A 174 -0.80 34.65 17.44
CA HIS A 174 -1.10 33.51 18.30
C HIS A 174 -1.24 34.01 19.75
N PRO A 175 -2.40 33.84 20.42
CA PRO A 175 -2.38 33.81 21.87
C PRO A 175 -1.61 32.54 22.26
N PHE A 176 -0.49 32.73 22.96
CA PHE A 176 0.18 31.67 23.70
C PHE A 176 -0.80 31.13 24.73
N LEU A 177 -1.58 30.12 24.36
CA LEU A 177 -2.22 29.26 25.33
C LEU A 177 -1.11 28.46 26.00
N ASN A 178 -0.78 28.89 27.21
CA ASN A 178 0.00 28.16 28.19
C ASN A 178 -0.79 26.90 28.59
N ILE A 179 -0.79 25.90 27.72
CA ILE A 179 -1.32 24.58 27.99
C ILE A 179 -0.22 23.86 28.75
N LYS A 180 -0.38 23.81 30.08
CA LYS A 180 0.36 22.87 30.93
C LYS A 180 0.27 21.48 30.28
N PRO A 181 1.35 20.70 30.19
CA PRO A 181 1.24 19.31 29.81
C PRO A 181 0.46 18.60 30.91
N THR A 182 -0.85 18.47 30.72
CA THR A 182 -1.64 17.48 31.44
C THR A 182 -1.08 16.13 30.99
N TYR A 183 -0.38 15.50 31.91
CA TYR A 183 0.01 14.11 31.83
C TYR A 183 -1.27 13.32 31.51
N MET A 184 -1.45 12.95 30.24
CA MET A 184 -2.43 11.94 29.87
C MET A 184 -1.82 10.64 30.37
N GLU A 185 -2.21 10.31 31.60
CA GLU A 185 -2.18 8.98 32.16
C GLU A 185 -2.50 7.99 31.04
N GLU A 186 -1.55 7.10 30.76
CA GLU A 186 -1.67 6.08 29.74
C GLU A 186 -2.89 5.23 30.06
N ASP A 187 -3.99 5.48 29.35
CA ASP A 187 -5.18 4.63 29.43
C ASP A 187 -4.79 3.25 28.87
N PRO A 188 -4.77 2.18 29.69
CA PRO A 188 -4.48 0.84 29.23
C PRO A 188 -5.75 0.26 28.61
N MET A 189 -6.19 0.79 27.47
CA MET A 189 -7.09 0.05 26.60
C MET A 189 -6.26 -1.02 25.93
N TRP A 190 -6.45 -2.28 26.31
CA TRP A 190 -6.98 -3.37 25.47
C TRP A 190 -7.04 -4.64 26.34
N LYS A 191 -8.23 -4.95 26.89
CA LYS A 191 -8.64 -6.32 27.24
C LYS A 191 -9.31 -6.95 26.02
#